data_AF-A0A6V7GXB4-F1
#
_entry.id   AF-A0A6V7GXB4-F1
#
_cell.length_a   1.000
_cell.length_b   1.000
_cell.length_c   1.000
_cell.angle_alpha   90.00
_cell.angle_beta   90.00
_cell.angle_gamma   90.00
#
_symmetry.space_group_name_H-M   'P 1'
#
loop_
_entity.id
_entity.type
_entity.pdbx_description
1 polymer ?
#
loop_
_entity_poly.entity_id
_entity_poly.type
_entity_poly.pdbx_seq_one_letter_code
_entity_poly.pdbx_strand_id
1 'polypeptide(L)'
;MNESSKLFRGKHRNPAVAIVRLLSVGLLMVRFSDSATSIRQRPFGTPMHKVEFTQKGYIQFLRWELPVPEFTEFTFCLWMKSNDLTHSHPIFSYSKKERERLVRSWIGPHGGSVHLEIGGEQVLAAASDILENRWYHFCLSWESQAGQYGLWVDGRLLARGHSVETIGHAIPSGGDMVLGQEYTDFDKGLDDGIEGSVVGFNLLLASAFDASDHLEAAYDAIPAFFDWRSDAAIPQRADHHHGTISNEPRGRGQLVVVDHAASATELAEWEEQPAGLRLIKLSYVRCEIGRGSPFIAGGSMLISWTRTPVRVFGGAVLKNVEGACGHF
;
A
#
# COMPACT_ATOMS: atom_id res chain seq x y z
N MET A 1 25.39 -69.92 -62.44
CA MET A 1 26.51 -69.33 -61.67
C MET A 1 26.06 -69.34 -60.21
N ASN A 2 26.15 -70.52 -59.58
CA ASN A 2 27.22 -70.97 -58.67
C ASN A 2 27.21 -70.17 -57.37
N GLU A 3 27.18 -70.73 -56.16
CA GLU A 3 27.21 -72.11 -55.64
C GLU A 3 26.95 -71.99 -54.11
N SER A 4 26.09 -72.82 -53.51
CA SER A 4 26.44 -73.89 -52.53
C SER A 4 26.79 -73.40 -51.10
N SER A 5 26.41 -74.02 -49.97
CA SER A 5 25.73 -75.28 -49.66
C SER A 5 25.61 -75.51 -48.13
N LYS A 6 24.55 -76.22 -47.70
CA LYS A 6 24.46 -77.33 -46.70
C LYS A 6 25.00 -77.11 -45.25
N LEU A 7 24.15 -77.15 -44.22
CA LEU A 7 23.61 -78.31 -43.47
C LEU A 7 24.65 -79.13 -42.67
N PHE A 8 24.58 -79.07 -41.33
CA PHE A 8 25.02 -80.16 -40.45
C PHE A 8 24.10 -80.32 -39.22
N ARG A 9 23.78 -81.60 -38.94
CA ARG A 9 22.90 -82.14 -37.91
C ARG A 9 23.78 -82.67 -36.77
N GLY A 10 23.39 -82.50 -35.51
CA GLY A 10 24.10 -83.12 -34.38
C GLY A 10 23.30 -83.04 -33.09
N LYS A 11 22.92 -84.19 -32.55
CA LYS A 11 21.92 -84.45 -31.49
C LYS A 11 22.66 -84.97 -30.26
N HIS A 12 22.47 -84.44 -29.04
CA HIS A 12 22.81 -85.20 -27.81
C HIS A 12 22.06 -84.74 -26.53
N ARG A 13 21.15 -85.63 -26.10
CA ARG A 13 20.78 -86.10 -24.74
C ARG A 13 20.69 -85.12 -23.54
N ASN A 14 19.46 -85.06 -22.99
CA ASN A 14 19.03 -84.77 -21.59
C ASN A 14 19.78 -85.64 -20.55
N PRO A 15 19.87 -85.29 -19.24
CA PRO A 15 18.66 -85.24 -18.38
C PRO A 15 18.64 -84.28 -17.16
N ALA A 16 17.40 -83.97 -16.75
CA ALA A 16 16.88 -83.82 -15.39
C ALA A 16 17.82 -83.38 -14.25
N VAL A 17 17.57 -82.18 -13.70
CA VAL A 17 17.83 -81.88 -12.29
C VAL A 17 16.60 -81.16 -11.69
N ALA A 18 16.27 -81.62 -10.49
CA ALA A 18 15.13 -81.36 -9.65
C ALA A 18 14.65 -79.89 -9.57
N ILE A 19 13.34 -79.72 -9.72
CA ILE A 19 12.60 -78.52 -9.30
C ILE A 19 12.37 -78.64 -7.78
N VAL A 20 13.13 -77.88 -7.00
CA VAL A 20 12.81 -77.59 -5.60
C VAL A 20 11.90 -76.37 -5.59
N ARG A 21 10.69 -76.54 -5.07
CA ARG A 21 9.71 -75.47 -4.83
C ARG A 21 10.25 -74.51 -3.78
N LEU A 22 10.63 -73.31 -4.19
CA LEU A 22 10.70 -72.14 -3.32
C LEU A 22 9.46 -71.29 -3.59
N LEU A 23 8.68 -71.12 -2.53
CA LEU A 23 7.44 -70.35 -2.49
C LEU A 23 7.71 -68.88 -2.84
N SER A 24 7.43 -68.47 -4.08
CA SER A 24 7.26 -67.06 -4.40
C SER A 24 5.84 -66.65 -4.02
N VAL A 25 5.73 -65.96 -2.89
CA VAL A 25 4.55 -65.20 -2.49
C VAL A 25 4.19 -64.28 -3.66
N GLY A 26 3.05 -64.52 -4.30
CA GLY A 26 2.53 -63.63 -5.33
C GLY A 26 2.18 -62.29 -4.71
N LEU A 27 3.08 -61.31 -4.85
CA LEU A 27 2.73 -59.92 -4.60
C LEU A 27 1.80 -59.49 -5.73
N LEU A 28 0.50 -59.46 -5.43
CA LEU A 28 -0.49 -58.82 -6.28
C LEU A 28 -0.12 -57.34 -6.36
N MET A 29 0.61 -56.95 -7.42
CA MET A 29 0.78 -55.56 -7.79
C MET A 29 -0.59 -55.03 -8.17
N VAL A 30 -1.33 -54.51 -7.19
CA VAL A 30 -2.45 -53.61 -7.44
C VAL A 30 -1.83 -52.44 -8.21
N ARG A 31 -2.07 -52.40 -9.52
CA ARG A 31 -1.79 -51.21 -10.31
C ARG A 31 -2.77 -50.14 -9.82
N PHE A 32 -2.32 -49.34 -8.87
CA PHE A 32 -2.88 -48.02 -8.69
C PHE A 32 -2.62 -47.29 -10.00
N SER A 33 -3.68 -47.14 -10.78
CA SER A 33 -3.76 -46.07 -11.76
C SER A 33 -3.55 -44.79 -10.96
N ASP A 34 -2.34 -44.24 -10.97
CA ASP A 34 -2.11 -42.85 -10.61
C ASP A 34 -2.86 -42.00 -11.64
N SER A 35 -4.17 -41.90 -11.45
CA SER A 35 -4.89 -40.72 -11.85
C SER A 35 -4.31 -39.61 -10.98
N ALA A 36 -3.25 -38.99 -11.48
CA ALA A 36 -2.88 -37.65 -11.07
C ALA A 36 -4.11 -36.79 -11.35
N THR A 37 -5.02 -36.73 -10.37
CA THR A 37 -5.94 -35.62 -10.21
C THR A 37 -5.04 -34.41 -10.15
N SER A 38 -4.89 -33.74 -11.29
CA SER A 38 -4.58 -32.33 -11.33
C SER A 38 -5.47 -31.71 -10.27
N ILE A 39 -4.86 -31.32 -9.15
CA ILE A 39 -5.48 -30.37 -8.24
C ILE A 39 -5.67 -29.18 -9.15
N ARG A 40 -6.89 -29.03 -9.67
CA ARG A 40 -7.35 -27.81 -10.28
C ARG A 40 -7.22 -26.79 -9.15
N GLN A 41 -6.08 -26.09 -9.09
CA GLN A 41 -5.95 -24.88 -8.30
C GLN A 41 -7.19 -24.09 -8.67
N ARG A 42 -8.12 -23.97 -7.73
CA ARG A 42 -9.22 -23.02 -7.90
C ARG A 42 -8.52 -21.71 -8.23
N PRO A 43 -8.89 -21.01 -9.32
CA PRO A 43 -8.28 -19.72 -9.57
C PRO A 43 -8.40 -18.93 -8.28
N PHE A 44 -7.27 -18.38 -7.86
CA PHE A 44 -7.15 -17.43 -6.76
C PHE A 44 -8.38 -16.50 -6.77
N GLY A 45 -8.85 -16.09 -5.58
CA GLY A 45 -10.05 -15.25 -5.44
C GLY A 45 -10.08 -14.07 -6.43
N THR A 46 -11.26 -13.48 -6.65
CA THR A 46 -11.48 -12.45 -7.68
C THR A 46 -10.29 -11.47 -7.76
N PRO A 47 -9.65 -11.34 -8.93
CA PRO A 47 -8.38 -10.63 -9.04
C PRO A 47 -8.53 -9.16 -8.62
N MET A 48 -7.42 -8.57 -8.20
CA MET A 48 -7.31 -7.13 -8.06
C MET A 48 -7.21 -6.50 -9.45
N HIS A 49 -7.52 -5.21 -9.54
CA HIS A 49 -7.38 -4.46 -10.78
C HIS A 49 -6.47 -3.26 -10.57
N LYS A 50 -5.60 -3.03 -11.54
CA LYS A 50 -4.84 -1.79 -11.72
C LYS A 50 -5.38 -1.00 -12.90
N VAL A 51 -5.11 0.29 -12.88
CA VAL A 51 -5.27 1.16 -14.06
C VAL A 51 -3.87 1.51 -14.54
N GLU A 52 -3.63 1.32 -15.84
CA GLU A 52 -2.42 1.74 -16.53
C GLU A 52 -2.67 2.99 -17.34
N PHE A 53 -1.83 4.00 -17.13
CA PHE A 53 -1.84 5.26 -17.82
C PHE A 53 -0.65 5.37 -18.78
N THR A 54 -0.93 5.91 -19.95
CA THR A 54 0.04 6.32 -20.97
C THR A 54 -0.36 7.72 -21.46
N GLN A 55 0.31 8.77 -21.01
CA GLN A 55 -0.01 10.17 -21.37
C GLN A 55 0.47 10.54 -22.78
N LYS A 56 0.84 9.53 -23.59
CA LYS A 56 1.31 9.67 -24.96
C LYS A 56 0.15 9.98 -25.92
N GLY A 57 -0.01 11.25 -26.22
CA GLY A 57 -0.97 11.75 -27.22
C GLY A 57 -2.42 11.84 -26.73
N TYR A 58 -2.68 11.48 -25.47
CA TYR A 58 -4.00 11.57 -24.83
C TYR A 58 -3.85 11.92 -23.36
N ILE A 59 -4.79 12.72 -22.84
CA ILE A 59 -4.92 13.02 -21.40
C ILE A 59 -5.69 11.88 -20.76
N GLN A 60 -5.02 11.11 -19.89
CA GLN A 60 -5.60 9.94 -19.22
C GLN A 60 -5.73 10.15 -17.72
N PHE A 61 -6.94 9.92 -17.19
CA PHE A 61 -7.24 10.07 -15.77
C PHE A 61 -8.46 9.27 -15.35
N LEU A 62 -8.62 9.11 -14.05
CA LEU A 62 -9.83 8.58 -13.40
C LEU A 62 -10.62 9.73 -12.81
N ARG A 63 -11.94 9.71 -12.93
CA ARG A 63 -12.85 10.64 -12.25
C ARG A 63 -13.96 9.86 -11.56
N TRP A 64 -14.11 10.06 -10.25
CA TRP A 64 -15.16 9.36 -9.51
C TRP A 64 -16.51 10.07 -9.65
N GLU A 65 -17.59 9.28 -9.69
CA GLU A 65 -18.97 9.77 -9.82
C GLU A 65 -19.69 9.64 -8.48
N LEU A 66 -19.62 10.70 -7.67
CA LEU A 66 -20.26 10.76 -6.38
C LEU A 66 -20.54 12.21 -5.96
N PRO A 67 -21.56 12.44 -5.11
CA PRO A 67 -21.72 13.74 -4.46
C PRO A 67 -20.60 13.93 -3.42
N VAL A 68 -19.70 14.87 -3.69
CA VAL A 68 -18.64 15.24 -2.74
C VAL A 68 -19.22 16.20 -1.68
N PRO A 69 -19.22 15.84 -0.39
CA PRO A 69 -19.66 16.73 0.69
C PRO A 69 -18.62 17.83 0.96
N GLU A 70 -18.95 18.78 1.83
CA GLU A 70 -17.94 19.64 2.44
C GLU A 70 -17.18 18.81 3.48
N PHE A 71 -15.87 19.03 3.62
CA PHE A 71 -15.05 18.30 4.58
C PHE A 71 -13.90 19.16 5.10
N THR A 72 -13.47 18.86 6.32
CA THR A 72 -12.42 19.57 7.07
C THR A 72 -11.23 18.67 7.38
N GLU A 73 -11.29 17.40 7.00
CA GLU A 73 -10.22 16.44 7.16
C GLU A 73 -10.34 15.33 6.12
N PHE A 74 -9.22 14.74 5.74
CA PHE A 74 -9.21 13.55 4.90
C PHE A 74 -7.90 12.78 5.05
N THR A 75 -7.97 11.50 4.68
CA THR A 75 -6.80 10.67 4.40
C THR A 75 -7.03 9.95 3.08
N PHE A 76 -6.09 10.05 2.14
CA PHE A 76 -6.10 9.19 0.96
C PHE A 76 -4.85 8.32 0.90
N CYS A 77 -5.00 7.15 0.28
CA CYS A 77 -3.93 6.19 0.06
C CYS A 77 -4.03 5.61 -1.35
N LEU A 78 -2.89 5.32 -1.98
CA LEU A 78 -2.81 4.64 -3.26
C LEU A 78 -1.46 3.91 -3.42
N TRP A 79 -1.47 2.82 -4.17
CA TRP A 79 -0.25 2.23 -4.72
C TRP A 79 -0.01 2.78 -6.12
N MET A 80 1.23 3.19 -6.41
CA MET A 80 1.64 3.66 -7.73
C MET A 80 3.00 3.10 -8.13
N LYS A 81 3.15 2.79 -9.40
CA LYS A 81 4.43 2.54 -10.06
C LYS A 81 4.50 3.38 -11.32
N SER A 82 5.42 4.34 -11.36
CA SER A 82 5.70 5.11 -12.57
C SER A 82 6.77 4.40 -13.42
N ASN A 83 6.72 4.53 -14.74
CA ASN A 83 7.75 4.06 -15.66
C ASN A 83 8.53 5.21 -16.33
N ASP A 84 8.10 6.45 -16.14
CA ASP A 84 8.72 7.67 -16.61
C ASP A 84 8.38 8.79 -15.62
N LEU A 85 9.36 9.26 -14.86
CA LEU A 85 9.20 10.33 -13.88
C LEU A 85 9.70 11.68 -14.41
N THR A 86 9.92 11.85 -15.72
CA THR A 86 10.45 13.09 -16.28
C THR A 86 9.58 14.31 -15.92
N HIS A 87 8.26 14.12 -15.85
CA HIS A 87 7.28 15.16 -15.54
C HIS A 87 6.51 14.88 -14.26
N SER A 88 5.72 15.87 -13.81
CA SER A 88 4.97 15.75 -12.55
C SER A 88 3.86 14.72 -12.66
N HIS A 89 3.57 14.02 -11.58
CA HIS A 89 2.53 13.02 -11.48
C HIS A 89 1.44 13.48 -10.51
N PRO A 90 0.29 14.00 -10.98
CA PRO A 90 -0.84 14.37 -10.14
C PRO A 90 -1.51 13.12 -9.55
N ILE A 91 -1.27 12.88 -8.26
CA ILE A 91 -1.77 11.71 -7.54
C ILE A 91 -3.10 11.96 -6.81
N PHE A 92 -3.53 13.21 -6.71
CA PHE A 92 -4.88 13.59 -6.33
C PHE A 92 -5.18 15.02 -6.78
N SER A 93 -6.33 15.23 -7.41
CA SER A 93 -6.83 16.56 -7.75
C SER A 93 -8.31 16.64 -7.39
N TYR A 94 -8.70 17.66 -6.63
CA TYR A 94 -10.09 18.01 -6.36
C TYR A 94 -10.31 19.46 -6.77
N SER A 95 -11.22 19.68 -7.71
CA SER A 95 -11.50 21.00 -8.23
C SER A 95 -12.99 21.24 -8.44
N LYS A 96 -13.38 22.51 -8.50
CA LYS A 96 -14.78 22.91 -8.71
C LYS A 96 -14.91 23.72 -9.99
N LYS A 97 -15.93 23.37 -10.78
CA LYS A 97 -16.21 23.99 -12.09
C LYS A 97 -15.00 23.99 -13.03
N GLU A 98 -14.12 22.99 -12.90
CA GLU A 98 -12.92 22.81 -13.74
C GLU A 98 -11.92 23.98 -13.67
N ARG A 99 -11.97 24.81 -12.62
CA ARG A 99 -11.14 26.02 -12.49
C ARG A 99 -10.63 26.27 -11.09
N GLU A 100 -11.51 26.10 -10.10
CA GLU A 100 -11.18 26.38 -8.70
C GLU A 100 -10.44 25.16 -8.13
N ARG A 101 -9.13 25.30 -7.91
CA ARG A 101 -8.30 24.26 -7.28
C ARG A 101 -8.59 24.23 -5.78
N LEU A 102 -9.13 23.11 -5.31
CA LEU A 102 -9.49 22.95 -3.90
C LEU A 102 -8.47 22.10 -3.15
N VAL A 103 -8.06 20.96 -3.73
CA VAL A 103 -6.96 20.14 -3.21
C VAL A 103 -6.13 19.61 -4.37
N ARG A 104 -4.81 19.63 -4.23
CA ARG A 104 -3.90 19.02 -5.19
C ARG A 104 -2.78 18.31 -4.46
N SER A 105 -2.46 17.10 -4.89
CA SER A 105 -1.24 16.41 -4.52
C SER A 105 -0.57 15.82 -5.74
N TRP A 106 0.76 15.98 -5.80
CA TRP A 106 1.56 15.50 -6.93
C TRP A 106 2.94 15.06 -6.46
N ILE A 107 3.52 14.16 -7.24
CA ILE A 107 4.95 13.87 -7.19
C ILE A 107 5.62 14.78 -8.20
N GLY A 108 6.63 15.52 -7.76
CA GLY A 108 7.41 16.42 -8.61
C GLY A 108 8.28 15.65 -9.62
N PRO A 109 8.83 16.36 -10.62
CA PRO A 109 9.72 15.78 -11.62
C PRO A 109 10.86 14.97 -10.99
N HIS A 110 11.26 13.92 -11.72
CA HIS A 110 12.27 12.94 -11.36
C HIS A 110 12.01 12.22 -10.02
N GLY A 111 10.77 12.25 -9.51
CA GLY A 111 10.43 11.66 -8.22
C GLY A 111 11.06 12.36 -7.01
N GLY A 112 11.58 13.59 -7.21
CA GLY A 112 12.40 14.28 -6.21
C GLY A 112 11.62 14.92 -5.07
N SER A 113 10.29 14.99 -5.17
CA SER A 113 9.45 15.55 -4.11
C SER A 113 7.99 15.09 -4.17
N VAL A 114 7.29 15.19 -3.04
CA VAL A 114 5.83 14.99 -2.91
C VAL A 114 5.22 16.25 -2.30
N HIS A 115 4.13 16.71 -2.90
CA HIS A 115 3.49 17.97 -2.53
C HIS A 115 2.02 17.79 -2.16
N LEU A 116 1.52 18.70 -1.33
CA LEU A 116 0.10 18.88 -1.02
C LEU A 116 -0.21 20.37 -1.00
N GLU A 117 -1.26 20.75 -1.72
CA GLU A 117 -1.83 22.10 -1.74
C GLU A 117 -3.31 22.02 -1.39
N ILE A 118 -3.78 22.92 -0.53
CA ILE A 118 -5.18 23.01 -0.10
C ILE A 118 -5.61 24.47 -0.16
N GLY A 119 -6.71 24.76 -0.87
CA GLY A 119 -7.23 26.11 -0.98
C GLY A 119 -6.26 27.12 -1.62
N GLY A 120 -5.28 26.66 -2.40
CA GLY A 120 -4.22 27.48 -3.00
C GLY A 120 -2.96 27.64 -2.14
N GLU A 121 -2.95 27.10 -0.92
CA GLU A 121 -1.81 27.16 0.00
C GLU A 121 -0.98 25.89 -0.07
N GLN A 122 0.36 26.02 -0.20
CA GLN A 122 1.27 24.88 -0.22
C GLN A 122 1.47 24.33 1.19
N VAL A 123 0.68 23.31 1.54
CA VAL A 123 0.67 22.65 2.85
C VAL A 123 1.90 21.78 3.07
N LEU A 124 2.36 21.07 2.04
CA LEU A 124 3.50 20.16 2.12
C LEU A 124 4.36 20.26 0.85
N ALA A 125 5.68 20.23 1.02
CA ALA A 125 6.66 19.94 -0.01
C ALA A 125 7.81 19.11 0.60
N ALA A 126 7.71 17.79 0.53
CA ALA A 126 8.72 16.89 1.07
C ALA A 126 9.66 16.39 -0.02
N ALA A 127 10.97 16.42 0.24
CA ALA A 127 11.94 15.76 -0.62
C ALA A 127 11.71 14.23 -0.59
N SER A 128 11.86 13.59 -1.75
CA SER A 128 11.69 12.15 -1.89
C SER A 128 12.70 11.56 -2.89
N ASP A 129 12.88 10.25 -2.84
CA ASP A 129 13.70 9.49 -3.79
C ASP A 129 12.83 8.41 -4.44
N ILE A 130 11.80 8.86 -5.16
CA ILE A 130 10.89 7.95 -5.87
C ILE A 130 11.56 7.55 -7.18
N LEU A 131 11.66 6.24 -7.39
CA LEU A 131 12.37 5.66 -8.51
C LEU A 131 11.38 5.07 -9.51
N GLU A 132 11.70 5.18 -10.79
CA GLU A 132 10.95 4.52 -11.85
C GLU A 132 10.95 3.00 -11.67
N ASN A 133 9.92 2.38 -12.22
CA ASN A 133 9.71 0.95 -12.30
C ASN A 133 9.56 0.21 -10.94
N ARG A 134 9.40 0.95 -9.84
CA ARG A 134 9.13 0.43 -8.49
C ARG A 134 7.73 0.84 -8.02
N TRP A 135 7.07 -0.08 -7.31
CA TRP A 135 5.82 0.20 -6.60
C TRP A 135 6.10 0.92 -5.29
N TYR A 136 5.38 2.01 -5.06
CA TYR A 136 5.36 2.77 -3.82
C TYR A 136 3.92 2.90 -3.32
N HIS A 137 3.74 2.84 -2.02
CA HIS A 137 2.47 3.16 -1.37
C HIS A 137 2.51 4.57 -0.81
N PHE A 138 1.68 5.47 -1.35
CA PHE A 138 1.58 6.84 -0.89
C PHE A 138 0.30 7.01 -0.08
N CYS A 139 0.42 7.64 1.08
CA CYS A 139 -0.73 8.18 1.80
C CYS A 139 -0.48 9.59 2.30
N LEU A 140 -1.50 10.42 2.22
CA LEU A 140 -1.51 11.77 2.75
C LEU A 140 -2.73 11.95 3.64
N SER A 141 -2.53 12.57 4.78
CA SER A 141 -3.59 12.98 5.71
C SER A 141 -3.48 14.46 5.99
N TRP A 142 -4.62 15.13 6.11
CA TRP A 142 -4.73 16.52 6.56
C TRP A 142 -5.99 16.73 7.38
N GLU A 143 -5.95 17.67 8.32
CA GLU A 143 -7.09 18.18 9.08
C GLU A 143 -6.97 19.68 9.34
N SER A 144 -8.11 20.37 9.45
CA SER A 144 -8.13 21.83 9.60
C SER A 144 -8.20 22.33 11.04
N GLN A 145 -8.49 21.51 12.04
CA GLN A 145 -8.56 21.93 13.44
C GLN A 145 -7.21 22.47 13.94
N ALA A 146 -6.10 21.79 13.63
CA ALA A 146 -4.74 22.26 13.91
C ALA A 146 -3.90 22.46 12.64
N GLY A 147 -4.49 22.37 11.46
CA GLY A 147 -3.79 22.48 10.17
C GLY A 147 -2.76 21.36 9.98
N GLN A 148 -2.90 20.24 10.68
CA GLN A 148 -1.93 19.16 10.71
C GLN A 148 -1.95 18.39 9.40
N TYR A 149 -0.77 18.02 8.93
CA TYR A 149 -0.61 17.16 7.76
C TYR A 149 0.46 16.10 8.00
N GLY A 150 0.37 15.02 7.20
CA GLY A 150 1.31 13.91 7.26
C GLY A 150 1.39 13.19 5.91
N LEU A 151 2.59 12.77 5.55
CA LEU A 151 2.91 11.97 4.38
C LEU A 151 3.53 10.65 4.82
N TRP A 152 2.95 9.54 4.36
CA TRP A 152 3.51 8.21 4.52
C TRP A 152 3.90 7.65 3.15
N VAL A 153 5.10 7.10 3.09
CA VAL A 153 5.60 6.34 1.93
C VAL A 153 5.97 4.94 2.41
N ASP A 154 5.41 3.91 1.79
CA ASP A 154 5.59 2.50 2.16
C ASP A 154 5.29 2.24 3.65
N GLY A 155 4.22 2.84 4.14
CA GLY A 155 3.76 2.73 5.53
C GLY A 155 4.61 3.49 6.55
N ARG A 156 5.68 4.17 6.13
CA ARG A 156 6.57 4.95 7.00
C ARG A 156 6.25 6.44 6.89
N LEU A 157 6.14 7.11 8.04
CA LEU A 157 5.96 8.56 8.08
C LEU A 157 7.22 9.25 7.55
N LEU A 158 7.09 9.92 6.39
CA LEU A 158 8.18 10.62 5.72
C LEU A 158 8.23 12.10 6.13
N ALA A 159 7.07 12.75 6.27
CA ALA A 159 6.95 14.13 6.68
C ALA A 159 5.67 14.36 7.48
N ARG A 160 5.71 15.30 8.43
CA ARG A 160 4.54 15.82 9.15
C ARG A 160 4.78 17.27 9.52
N GLY A 161 3.70 18.01 9.76
CA GLY A 161 3.77 19.39 10.21
C GLY A 161 2.40 20.02 10.35
N HIS A 162 2.38 21.34 10.46
CA HIS A 162 1.17 22.16 10.55
C HIS A 162 1.24 23.29 9.53
N SER A 163 0.12 23.60 8.88
CA SER A 163 -0.05 24.80 8.05
C SER A 163 -1.04 25.74 8.72
N VAL A 164 -0.55 26.89 9.17
CA VAL A 164 -1.35 27.91 9.87
C VAL A 164 -2.44 28.47 8.97
N GLU A 165 -2.14 28.61 7.68
CA GLU A 165 -3.03 29.15 6.65
C GLU A 165 -4.28 28.29 6.43
N THR A 166 -4.20 26.99 6.77
CA THR A 166 -5.30 26.04 6.59
C THR A 166 -6.08 25.75 7.87
N ILE A 167 -5.74 26.40 8.99
CA ILE A 167 -6.49 26.26 10.25
C ILE A 167 -7.91 26.80 10.08
N GLY A 168 -8.91 25.99 10.43
CA GLY A 168 -10.34 26.29 10.27
C GLY A 168 -10.83 26.28 8.82
N HIS A 169 -9.98 25.91 7.85
CA HIS A 169 -10.38 25.81 6.46
C HIS A 169 -11.38 24.66 6.26
N ALA A 170 -12.43 24.92 5.49
CA ALA A 170 -13.40 23.92 5.05
C ALA A 170 -13.32 23.77 3.54
N ILE A 171 -13.07 22.56 3.07
CA ILE A 171 -12.97 22.27 1.64
C ILE A 171 -14.40 22.18 1.08
N PRO A 172 -14.79 23.05 0.12
CA PRO A 172 -16.17 23.15 -0.35
C PRO A 172 -16.70 21.87 -1.01
N SER A 173 -18.00 21.65 -0.88
CA SER A 173 -18.72 20.55 -1.55
C SER A 173 -18.87 20.73 -3.08
N GLY A 174 -19.20 19.61 -3.75
CA GLY A 174 -19.74 19.60 -5.12
C GLY A 174 -18.75 19.82 -6.25
N GLY A 175 -17.48 19.46 -6.07
CA GLY A 175 -16.46 19.42 -7.13
C GLY A 175 -16.24 18.03 -7.73
N ASP A 176 -15.20 17.92 -8.56
CA ASP A 176 -14.75 16.69 -9.23
C ASP A 176 -13.45 16.18 -8.61
N MET A 177 -13.41 14.90 -8.22
CA MET A 177 -12.21 14.23 -7.72
C MET A 177 -11.57 13.38 -8.82
N VAL A 178 -10.27 13.60 -9.06
CA VAL A 178 -9.50 13.05 -10.17
C VAL A 178 -8.17 12.48 -9.71
N LEU A 179 -7.74 11.39 -10.37
CA LEU A 179 -6.41 10.79 -10.24
C LEU A 179 -5.79 10.63 -11.62
N GLY A 180 -4.50 10.97 -11.76
CA GLY A 180 -3.74 10.82 -12.99
C GLY A 180 -3.45 12.13 -13.71
N GLN A 181 -4.23 13.18 -13.43
CA GLN A 181 -4.12 14.50 -14.04
C GLN A 181 -4.55 15.62 -13.09
N GLU A 182 -4.10 16.85 -13.36
CA GLU A 182 -4.61 18.05 -12.71
C GLU A 182 -5.89 18.55 -13.38
N TYR A 183 -7.02 18.52 -12.67
CA TYR A 183 -8.35 18.77 -13.23
C TYR A 183 -8.73 20.27 -13.26
N THR A 184 -7.78 21.13 -13.63
CA THR A 184 -7.96 22.59 -13.79
C THR A 184 -7.04 23.22 -14.84
N ASP A 185 -6.08 22.45 -15.39
CA ASP A 185 -4.95 22.97 -16.17
C ASP A 185 -4.77 22.26 -17.52
N PHE A 186 -5.86 21.93 -18.21
CA PHE A 186 -5.79 21.29 -19.52
C PHE A 186 -5.02 22.11 -20.58
N ASP A 187 -4.88 23.41 -20.36
CA ASP A 187 -4.14 24.34 -21.23
C ASP A 187 -2.61 24.24 -21.08
N LYS A 188 -2.09 23.59 -20.02
CA LYS A 188 -0.64 23.47 -19.77
C LYS A 188 0.05 22.38 -20.60
N GLY A 189 -0.70 21.62 -21.41
CA GLY A 189 -0.18 20.56 -22.27
C GLY A 189 -0.35 19.15 -21.69
N LEU A 190 0.14 18.15 -22.43
CA LEU A 190 0.06 16.71 -22.09
C LEU A 190 1.20 16.25 -21.17
N ASP A 191 2.12 17.14 -20.82
CA ASP A 191 3.42 16.74 -20.25
C ASP A 191 3.29 16.29 -18.80
N ASP A 192 2.40 16.91 -18.00
CA ASP A 192 2.09 16.43 -16.64
C ASP A 192 1.04 15.32 -16.69
N GLY A 193 1.21 14.31 -15.86
CA GLY A 193 0.29 13.17 -15.76
C GLY A 193 0.99 11.92 -15.26
N ILE A 194 0.22 10.95 -14.77
CA ILE A 194 0.80 9.66 -14.37
C ILE A 194 1.16 8.86 -15.62
N GLU A 195 2.43 8.48 -15.74
CA GLU A 195 2.95 7.50 -16.71
C GLU A 195 3.28 6.21 -15.95
N GLY A 196 2.39 5.21 -16.00
CA GLY A 196 2.56 4.00 -15.19
C GLY A 196 1.27 3.34 -14.73
N SER A 197 1.28 2.78 -13.52
CA SER A 197 0.18 1.99 -12.96
C SER A 197 -0.23 2.48 -11.59
N VAL A 198 -1.54 2.45 -11.31
CA VAL A 198 -2.11 2.71 -9.97
C VAL A 198 -3.05 1.60 -9.53
N VAL A 199 -3.10 1.36 -8.22
CA VAL A 199 -4.01 0.40 -7.57
C VAL A 199 -4.47 0.98 -6.24
N GLY A 200 -5.73 0.72 -5.88
CA GLY A 200 -6.18 0.88 -4.49
C GLY A 200 -6.24 2.33 -4.02
N PHE A 201 -6.62 3.27 -4.90
CA PHE A 201 -6.92 4.63 -4.47
C PHE A 201 -8.17 4.63 -3.57
N ASN A 202 -7.99 5.02 -2.30
CA ASN A 202 -9.08 5.18 -1.35
C ASN A 202 -8.97 6.56 -0.69
N LEU A 203 -10.11 7.17 -0.39
CA LEU A 203 -10.20 8.47 0.30
C LEU A 203 -11.25 8.38 1.40
N LEU A 204 -10.79 8.64 2.63
CA LEU A 204 -11.58 8.63 3.85
C LEU A 204 -11.72 10.07 4.37
N LEU A 205 -12.92 10.46 4.77
CA LEU A 205 -13.18 11.75 5.44
C LEU A 205 -12.90 11.64 6.94
N ALA A 206 -11.66 11.30 7.25
CA ALA A 206 -11.09 11.26 8.58
C ALA A 206 -9.57 11.38 8.46
N SER A 207 -8.94 12.09 9.37
CA SER A 207 -7.49 12.21 9.46
C SER A 207 -6.84 11.00 10.14
N ALA A 208 -5.53 10.95 10.05
CA ALA A 208 -4.68 9.96 10.69
C ALA A 208 -4.20 10.38 12.09
N PHE A 209 -4.68 11.50 12.62
CA PHE A 209 -4.21 12.12 13.85
C PHE A 209 -5.22 11.88 14.98
N ASP A 210 -4.72 11.83 16.21
CA ASP A 210 -5.58 11.69 17.39
C ASP A 210 -5.94 13.07 17.96
N ALA A 211 -7.04 13.15 18.69
CA ALA A 211 -7.47 14.36 19.37
C ALA A 211 -6.42 14.88 20.38
N SER A 212 -5.56 13.99 20.90
CA SER A 212 -4.45 14.38 21.79
C SER A 212 -3.33 15.12 21.07
N ASP A 213 -3.13 14.89 19.77
CA ASP A 213 -2.08 15.56 18.99
C ASP A 213 -2.34 17.07 18.89
N HIS A 214 -3.60 17.50 19.01
CA HIS A 214 -3.96 18.92 19.03
C HIS A 214 -3.40 19.68 20.24
N LEU A 215 -3.16 19.00 21.36
CA LEU A 215 -2.59 19.63 22.56
C LEU A 215 -1.09 19.93 22.35
N GLU A 216 -0.33 19.01 21.78
CA GLU A 216 1.09 19.26 21.44
C GLU A 216 1.22 20.41 20.44
N ALA A 217 0.37 20.45 19.42
CA ALA A 217 0.34 21.55 18.44
C ALA A 217 0.00 22.91 19.08
N ALA A 218 -0.96 22.94 20.01
CA ALA A 218 -1.30 24.13 20.76
C ALA A 218 -0.15 24.61 21.65
N TYR A 219 0.65 23.69 22.21
CA TYR A 219 1.85 24.03 22.98
C TYR A 219 2.98 24.59 22.10
N ASP A 220 3.23 23.99 20.94
CA ASP A 220 4.28 24.43 20.01
C ASP A 220 3.94 25.74 19.28
N ALA A 221 2.64 26.06 19.14
CA ALA A 221 2.16 27.30 18.55
C ALA A 221 2.17 28.50 19.51
N ILE A 222 2.50 28.32 20.80
CA ILE A 222 2.66 29.43 21.75
C ILE A 222 3.98 30.16 21.42
N PRO A 223 3.96 31.44 21.02
CA PRO A 223 5.17 32.22 20.90
C PRO A 223 5.88 32.27 22.25
N ALA A 224 7.21 32.12 22.27
CA ALA A 224 8.05 32.17 23.47
C ALA A 224 8.10 33.57 24.13
N PHE A 225 6.95 34.14 24.49
CA PHE A 225 6.79 35.49 25.00
C PHE A 225 6.33 35.55 26.47
N PHE A 226 6.12 34.41 27.14
CA PHE A 226 5.81 34.35 28.56
C PHE A 226 6.62 33.25 29.26
N ASP A 227 7.82 33.62 29.71
CA ASP A 227 8.55 32.88 30.74
C ASP A 227 7.94 33.21 32.11
N TRP A 228 7.05 32.35 32.61
CA TRP A 228 6.49 32.43 33.97
C TRP A 228 7.41 31.76 35.01
N ARG A 229 8.61 31.27 34.66
CA ARG A 229 9.53 30.73 35.67
C ARG A 229 10.41 31.82 36.29
N SER A 230 9.76 32.76 36.97
CA SER A 230 10.39 33.49 38.07
C SER A 230 9.54 33.30 39.33
N ASP A 231 10.21 32.79 40.36
CA ASP A 231 9.82 32.81 41.77
C ASP A 231 8.77 31.79 42.25
N ALA A 232 9.17 30.52 42.26
CA ALA A 232 8.78 29.60 43.34
C ALA A 232 10.00 28.79 43.79
N ALA A 233 10.72 29.33 44.76
CA ALA A 233 11.74 28.61 45.49
C ALA A 233 11.12 27.38 46.19
N ILE A 234 11.50 26.18 45.75
CA ILE A 234 11.26 24.94 46.49
C ILE A 234 12.53 24.64 47.29
N PRO A 235 12.46 24.46 48.63
CA PRO A 235 13.65 24.20 49.42
C PRO A 235 14.23 22.83 49.10
N GLN A 236 15.54 22.78 48.83
CA GLN A 236 16.29 21.54 48.77
C GLN A 236 16.30 20.88 50.16
N ARG A 237 15.83 19.62 50.20
CA ARG A 237 16.13 18.71 51.31
C ARG A 237 17.14 17.69 50.79
N ALA A 238 18.37 17.80 51.28
CA ALA A 238 19.36 16.74 51.22
C ALA A 238 18.87 15.56 52.07
N ASP A 239 19.03 14.34 51.58
CA ASP A 239 19.74 13.27 52.29
C ASP A 239 19.93 12.00 51.44
N HIS A 240 20.98 11.28 51.81
CA HIS A 240 21.68 10.18 51.16
C HIS A 240 20.93 8.86 50.93
N HIS A 241 21.37 8.07 49.93
CA HIS A 241 21.84 6.65 50.00
C HIS A 241 22.00 6.08 48.56
N HIS A 242 23.22 5.83 48.03
CA HIS A 242 24.09 4.64 48.08
C HIS A 242 23.72 3.43 47.18
N GLY A 243 24.56 3.18 46.15
CA GLY A 243 24.81 1.89 45.44
C GLY A 243 23.73 1.42 44.45
N THR A 244 24.00 0.81 43.29
CA THR A 244 25.21 0.16 42.75
C THR A 244 25.02 -0.09 41.25
N ILE A 245 26.11 -0.03 40.47
CA ILE A 245 26.21 -0.37 39.05
C ILE A 245 26.49 -1.88 38.92
N SER A 246 25.86 -2.56 37.97
CA SER A 246 26.36 -3.85 37.44
C SER A 246 26.06 -3.99 35.94
N ASN A 247 27.12 -4.18 35.16
CA ASN A 247 27.13 -4.42 33.71
C ASN A 247 27.11 -5.92 33.35
N GLU A 248 26.39 -6.23 32.26
CA GLU A 248 26.62 -7.29 31.24
C GLU A 248 26.45 -8.79 31.58
N PRO A 249 26.29 -9.74 30.61
CA PRO A 249 26.56 -9.65 29.15
C PRO A 249 25.52 -10.25 28.15
N ARG A 250 25.83 -10.02 26.87
CA ARG A 250 25.25 -10.55 25.61
C ARG A 250 25.08 -12.08 25.57
N GLY A 251 23.92 -12.53 25.07
CA GLY A 251 23.63 -13.92 24.68
C GLY A 251 23.08 -14.01 23.25
N ARG A 252 23.57 -15.02 22.51
CA ARG A 252 23.35 -15.31 21.07
C ARG A 252 21.89 -15.47 20.67
N GLY A 253 21.59 -15.02 19.45
CA GLY A 253 20.31 -15.18 18.78
C GLY A 253 19.94 -16.63 18.48
N GLN A 254 18.66 -16.92 18.62
CA GLN A 254 18.00 -18.08 18.06
C GLN A 254 16.84 -17.57 17.20
N LEU A 255 16.86 -17.92 15.92
CA LEU A 255 15.83 -17.59 14.95
C LEU A 255 14.56 -18.36 15.33
N VAL A 256 13.60 -17.68 15.95
CA VAL A 256 12.25 -18.21 16.18
C VAL A 256 11.41 -17.79 14.97
N VAL A 257 11.01 -18.76 14.16
CA VAL A 257 9.96 -18.58 13.16
C VAL A 257 8.65 -18.48 13.94
N VAL A 258 8.08 -17.27 14.04
CA VAL A 258 6.80 -17.06 14.70
C VAL A 258 5.72 -16.85 13.63
N ASP A 259 4.90 -17.87 13.41
CA ASP A 259 3.60 -17.72 12.76
C ASP A 259 2.72 -16.84 13.65
N HIS A 260 2.62 -15.54 13.34
CA HIS A 260 1.72 -14.63 14.07
C HIS A 260 0.32 -14.71 13.47
N ALA A 261 -0.53 -15.55 14.06
CA ALA A 261 -1.93 -15.17 14.20
C ALA A 261 -1.96 -14.00 15.19
N ALA A 262 -2.37 -12.82 14.74
CA ALA A 262 -2.39 -11.61 15.56
C ALA A 262 -3.15 -11.85 16.88
N SER A 263 -2.57 -11.42 18.00
CA SER A 263 -3.18 -11.57 19.33
C SER A 263 -4.47 -10.75 19.42
N ALA A 264 -5.43 -11.19 20.25
CA ALA A 264 -6.63 -10.41 20.55
C ALA A 264 -6.30 -9.01 21.13
N THR A 265 -5.16 -8.88 21.80
CA THR A 265 -4.63 -7.60 22.30
C THR A 265 -4.11 -6.70 21.18
N GLU A 266 -3.43 -7.27 20.18
CA GLU A 266 -2.99 -6.50 19.00
C GLU A 266 -4.22 -5.99 18.25
N LEU A 267 -5.22 -6.85 18.00
CA LEU A 267 -6.48 -6.47 17.34
C LEU A 267 -7.25 -5.34 18.06
N ALA A 268 -7.23 -5.31 19.40
CA ALA A 268 -7.81 -4.21 20.18
C ALA A 268 -7.05 -2.88 19.99
N GLU A 269 -5.72 -2.94 19.91
CA GLU A 269 -4.83 -1.79 19.65
C GLU A 269 -5.04 -1.15 18.26
N TRP A 270 -5.57 -1.93 17.29
CA TRP A 270 -5.93 -1.43 15.95
C TRP A 270 -7.25 -0.69 15.90
N GLU A 271 -8.18 -0.97 16.83
CA GLU A 271 -9.53 -0.42 16.81
C GLU A 271 -9.60 0.96 17.49
N GLU A 272 -8.65 1.25 18.39
CA GLU A 272 -8.51 2.55 19.06
C GLU A 272 -7.79 3.62 18.20
N GLN A 273 -7.18 3.24 17.07
CA GLN A 273 -6.45 4.18 16.22
C GLN A 273 -7.37 5.07 15.37
N PRO A 274 -6.94 6.31 15.05
CA PRO A 274 -7.65 7.16 14.10
C PRO A 274 -7.94 6.44 12.79
N ALA A 275 -9.13 6.65 12.25
CA ALA A 275 -9.61 5.90 11.09
C ALA A 275 -8.68 6.10 9.86
N GLY A 276 -8.10 7.29 9.68
CA GLY A 276 -7.10 7.56 8.65
C GLY A 276 -5.82 6.73 8.83
N LEU A 277 -5.33 6.59 10.06
CA LEU A 277 -4.14 5.79 10.36
C LEU A 277 -4.37 4.31 10.11
N ARG A 278 -5.57 3.82 10.43
CA ARG A 278 -5.98 2.45 10.12
C ARG A 278 -6.01 2.20 8.61
N LEU A 279 -6.51 3.17 7.82
CA LEU A 279 -6.45 3.10 6.36
C LEU A 279 -5.00 2.96 5.88
N ILE A 280 -4.12 3.85 6.32
CA ILE A 280 -2.69 3.87 5.94
C ILE A 280 -2.01 2.52 6.17
N LYS A 281 -2.18 1.95 7.37
CA LYS A 281 -1.52 0.70 7.73
C LYS A 281 -2.13 -0.49 6.99
N LEU A 282 -3.46 -0.57 6.89
CA LEU A 282 -4.13 -1.70 6.24
C LEU A 282 -3.91 -1.69 4.73
N SER A 283 -3.97 -0.54 4.06
CA SER A 283 -3.75 -0.46 2.61
C SER A 283 -2.30 -0.76 2.20
N TYR A 284 -1.34 -0.60 3.14
CA TYR A 284 0.05 -1.01 2.94
C TYR A 284 0.27 -2.50 3.22
N VAL A 285 0.03 -2.95 4.46
CA VAL A 285 0.42 -4.29 4.94
C VAL A 285 -0.53 -5.37 4.40
N ARG A 286 -1.79 -5.00 4.15
CA ARG A 286 -2.88 -5.91 3.77
C ARG A 286 -3.64 -5.37 2.55
N CYS A 287 -2.90 -4.94 1.54
CA CYS A 287 -3.42 -4.36 0.30
C CYS A 287 -4.40 -5.28 -0.44
N GLU A 288 -4.37 -6.59 -0.21
CA GLU A 288 -5.28 -7.55 -0.81
C GLU A 288 -6.71 -7.47 -0.24
N ILE A 289 -6.85 -6.92 0.98
CA ILE A 289 -8.16 -6.77 1.63
C ILE A 289 -9.05 -5.87 0.79
N GLY A 290 -10.27 -6.35 0.53
CA GLY A 290 -11.24 -5.65 -0.29
C GLY A 290 -10.75 -5.37 -1.73
N ARG A 291 -9.73 -6.13 -2.18
CA ARG A 291 -9.04 -5.98 -3.48
C ARG A 291 -8.43 -4.58 -3.65
N GLY A 292 -7.65 -4.12 -2.66
CA GLY A 292 -7.07 -2.77 -2.63
C GLY A 292 -7.96 -1.73 -1.95
N SER A 293 -9.00 -2.14 -1.24
CA SER A 293 -9.95 -1.22 -0.59
C SER A 293 -10.43 -1.78 0.74
N PRO A 294 -9.59 -1.69 1.79
CA PRO A 294 -9.96 -2.18 3.11
C PRO A 294 -11.22 -1.50 3.63
N PHE A 295 -12.00 -2.24 4.42
CA PHE A 295 -13.10 -1.67 5.16
C PHE A 295 -12.54 -1.00 6.43
N ILE A 296 -12.89 0.26 6.63
CA ILE A 296 -12.47 1.04 7.79
C ILE A 296 -13.72 1.41 8.59
N ALA A 297 -13.85 0.87 9.78
CA ALA A 297 -14.94 1.21 10.69
C ALA A 297 -14.71 2.61 11.30
N GLY A 298 -15.79 3.34 11.57
CA GLY A 298 -15.72 4.62 12.30
C GLY A 298 -15.36 5.86 11.47
N GLY A 299 -15.12 5.71 10.16
CA GLY A 299 -14.90 6.84 9.24
C GLY A 299 -15.79 6.78 7.99
N SER A 300 -16.07 7.93 7.37
CA SER A 300 -16.85 8.00 6.14
C SER A 300 -15.96 7.78 4.92
N MET A 301 -15.95 6.57 4.37
CA MET A 301 -15.21 6.24 3.15
C MET A 301 -15.88 6.91 1.95
N LEU A 302 -15.30 8.01 1.46
CA LEU A 302 -15.83 8.77 0.34
C LEU A 302 -15.49 8.06 -0.98
N ILE A 303 -14.21 7.70 -1.18
CA ILE A 303 -13.77 6.92 -2.33
C ILE A 303 -13.26 5.56 -1.87
N SER A 304 -13.90 4.51 -2.39
CA SER A 304 -13.49 3.13 -2.27
C SER A 304 -13.10 2.62 -3.65
N TRP A 305 -11.83 2.22 -3.83
CA TRP A 305 -11.30 1.72 -5.12
C TRP A 305 -12.22 0.72 -5.82
N THR A 306 -12.86 -0.17 -5.06
CA THR A 306 -13.66 -1.28 -5.60
C THR A 306 -15.16 -1.10 -5.55
N ARG A 307 -15.66 0.01 -5.00
CA ARG A 307 -17.11 0.21 -4.75
C ARG A 307 -17.63 1.54 -5.27
N THR A 308 -16.81 2.59 -5.30
CA THR A 308 -17.24 3.89 -5.80
C THR A 308 -17.20 3.88 -7.34
N PRO A 309 -18.30 4.25 -8.02
CA PRO A 309 -18.31 4.36 -9.47
C PRO A 309 -17.22 5.33 -9.97
N VAL A 310 -16.48 4.91 -10.99
CA VAL A 310 -15.37 5.67 -11.57
C VAL A 310 -15.44 5.61 -13.09
N ARG A 311 -15.25 6.77 -13.72
CA ARG A 311 -15.05 6.87 -15.16
C ARG A 311 -13.56 6.91 -15.49
N VAL A 312 -13.21 6.23 -16.56
CA VAL A 312 -11.85 6.12 -17.07
C VAL A 312 -11.76 6.94 -18.36
N PHE A 313 -10.87 7.92 -18.41
CA PHE A 313 -10.74 8.87 -19.53
C PHE A 313 -9.46 8.62 -20.32
N GLY A 314 -9.47 9.06 -21.58
CA GLY A 314 -8.30 9.06 -22.47
C GLY A 314 -7.80 7.68 -22.92
N GLY A 315 -8.54 6.60 -22.62
CA GLY A 315 -8.17 5.24 -22.99
C GLY A 315 -7.22 4.55 -22.01
N ALA A 316 -7.13 5.02 -20.75
CA ALA A 316 -6.41 4.30 -19.71
C ALA A 316 -6.94 2.86 -19.58
N VAL A 317 -6.06 1.89 -19.35
CA VAL A 317 -6.37 0.48 -19.48
C VAL A 317 -6.52 -0.17 -18.11
N LEU A 318 -7.62 -0.89 -17.90
CA LEU A 318 -7.81 -1.71 -16.71
C LEU A 318 -7.19 -3.09 -16.92
N LYS A 319 -6.35 -3.53 -15.98
CA LYS A 319 -5.72 -4.86 -16.01
C LYS A 319 -5.87 -5.59 -14.69
N ASN A 320 -5.95 -6.91 -14.75
CA ASN A 320 -5.90 -7.76 -13.57
C ASN A 320 -4.48 -7.79 -13.00
N VAL A 321 -4.39 -7.86 -11.67
CA VAL A 321 -3.13 -7.99 -10.93
C VAL A 321 -3.29 -8.98 -9.77
N GLU A 322 -2.16 -9.53 -9.34
CA GLU A 322 -2.09 -10.35 -8.14
C GLU A 322 -2.25 -9.48 -6.89
N GLY A 323 -2.68 -10.08 -5.78
CA GLY A 323 -2.85 -9.40 -4.50
C GLY A 323 -1.56 -9.32 -3.66
N ALA A 324 -0.39 -9.34 -4.28
CA ALA A 324 0.88 -9.27 -3.57
C ALA A 324 1.31 -7.81 -3.39
N CYS A 325 1.30 -7.30 -2.15
CA CYS A 325 1.62 -5.91 -1.88
C CYS A 325 3.04 -5.54 -2.33
N GLY A 326 3.15 -4.46 -3.10
CA GLY A 326 4.41 -4.05 -3.76
C GLY A 326 4.76 -4.84 -5.02
N HIS A 327 3.95 -5.84 -5.39
CA HIS A 327 4.15 -6.74 -6.54
C HIS A 327 2.83 -6.98 -7.28
N PHE A 328 2.26 -5.90 -7.84
CA PHE A 328 1.06 -5.91 -8.67
C PHE A 328 1.40 -5.96 -10.17
#